data_AF-A0A350YYS6-F1
#
_entry.id   AF-A0A350YYS6-F1
#
_cell.length_a   1.000
_cell.length_b   1.000
_cell.length_c   1.000
_cell.angle_alpha   90.00
_cell.angle_beta   90.00
_cell.angle_gamma   90.00
#
_symmetry.space_group_name_H-M   'P 1'
#
loop_
_entity.id
_entity.type
_entity.pdbx_description
1 polymer ?
#
loop_
_entity_poly.entity_id
_entity_poly.type
_entity_poly.pdbx_seq_one_letter_code
_entity_poly.pdbx_strand_id
1 'polypeptide(L)'
;MTLMLGTVACGDVSKEKGNDEDKDNNLTGDVTIYVTTNTRSQDFKKQATDFSAKSNMSPSTIRLEPGTRYQTMDGFGAAVTGSTCYNLMQMTPANRTKFLKETFSTTEGMGQSYIRIAIGCSDFSLSEYTCCDTPGIENFGLTSEENDYVIPILKEILAINPDVKIMGSPWTSPRWMKVNNLTELKPFNSWTSGQLNPAYYSDYATYFVKWIQAFEQQGIKIYSVTPQNEPLNRGNSASLFMGWEEQLEFVKNHLVPRFKESLLQTKIYLFDHNYNYDNMAEQNDYPVRIYDAGIDEDIVAGAAYHNY
;
A
#
# COMPACT_ATOMS: atom_id res chain seq x y z
N MET A 1 -33.74 -5.97 -9.35
CA MET A 1 -32.42 -6.05 -9.99
C MET A 1 -31.57 -6.94 -9.09
N THR A 2 -31.46 -8.22 -9.44
CA THR A 2 -30.83 -9.24 -8.59
C THR A 2 -29.32 -9.17 -8.81
N LEU A 3 -28.57 -8.79 -7.78
CA LEU A 3 -27.11 -8.82 -7.78
C LEU A 3 -26.69 -10.30 -7.70
N MET A 4 -26.30 -10.91 -8.82
CA MET A 4 -25.59 -12.18 -8.78
C MET A 4 -24.15 -11.90 -8.37
N LEU A 5 -23.83 -12.20 -7.11
CA LEU A 5 -22.46 -12.28 -6.65
C LEU A 5 -21.90 -13.63 -7.12
N GLY A 6 -21.02 -13.61 -8.12
CA GLY A 6 -20.23 -14.79 -8.46
C GLY A 6 -18.96 -14.79 -7.64
N THR A 7 -18.72 -15.81 -6.83
CA THR A 7 -17.42 -16.09 -6.19
C THR A 7 -16.71 -17.23 -6.96
N VAL A 8 -15.38 -17.28 -6.93
CA VAL A 8 -14.62 -18.52 -7.23
C VAL A 8 -14.23 -19.14 -5.90
N ALA A 9 -14.49 -20.43 -5.74
CA ALA A 9 -13.98 -21.19 -4.60
C ALA A 9 -12.63 -21.83 -4.98
N CYS A 10 -11.55 -21.38 -4.35
CA CYS A 10 -10.30 -22.13 -4.30
C CYS A 10 -10.35 -23.06 -3.08
N GLY A 11 -11.07 -24.18 -3.19
CA GLY A 11 -11.12 -25.23 -2.18
C GLY A 11 -10.22 -26.42 -2.52
N ASP A 12 -9.88 -27.24 -1.51
CA ASP A 12 -9.24 -28.54 -1.74
C ASP A 12 -10.11 -29.38 -2.67
N VAL A 13 -9.51 -29.90 -3.75
CA VAL A 13 -10.21 -30.70 -4.76
C VAL A 13 -10.57 -32.06 -4.16
N SER A 14 -11.69 -32.13 -3.45
CA SER A 14 -12.39 -33.37 -3.15
C SER A 14 -13.55 -33.54 -4.14
N LYS A 15 -13.22 -34.09 -5.31
CA LYS A 15 -14.12 -34.72 -6.31
C LYS A 15 -15.57 -34.20 -6.35
N GLU A 16 -15.80 -33.14 -7.11
CA GLU A 16 -17.03 -33.03 -7.92
C GLU A 16 -16.65 -32.89 -9.40
N LYS A 17 -17.19 -33.80 -10.21
CA LYS A 17 -17.01 -33.84 -11.66
C LYS A 17 -17.80 -32.71 -12.30
N GLY A 18 -17.12 -31.61 -12.61
CA GLY A 18 -17.47 -30.68 -13.68
C GLY A 18 -16.25 -30.53 -14.56
N ASN A 19 -16.30 -31.07 -15.78
CA ASN A 19 -15.28 -30.86 -16.80
C ASN A 19 -15.27 -29.40 -17.21
N ASP A 20 -14.40 -28.61 -16.59
CA ASP A 20 -13.63 -27.57 -17.28
C ASP A 20 -12.23 -27.65 -16.69
N GLU A 21 -11.50 -28.69 -17.11
CA GLU A 21 -10.05 -28.57 -17.16
C GLU A 21 -9.76 -27.36 -18.03
N ASP A 22 -9.32 -26.27 -17.39
CA ASP A 22 -8.73 -25.14 -18.08
C ASP A 22 -7.45 -25.65 -18.75
N LYS A 23 -7.65 -26.22 -19.94
CA LYS A 23 -6.57 -26.57 -20.84
C LYS A 23 -5.98 -25.23 -21.25
N ASP A 24 -4.94 -24.82 -20.53
CA ASP A 24 -3.90 -23.89 -20.99
C ASP A 24 -3.19 -24.56 -22.19
N ASN A 25 -3.97 -24.80 -23.25
CA ASN A 25 -3.55 -25.33 -24.53
C ASN A 25 -2.73 -24.23 -25.18
N ASN A 26 -1.40 -24.22 -24.99
CA ASN A 26 -0.40 -23.48 -25.78
C ASN A 26 -0.98 -22.35 -26.65
N LEU A 27 -1.61 -21.35 -26.02
CA LEU A 27 -2.20 -20.23 -26.74
C LEU A 27 -1.02 -19.43 -27.27
N THR A 28 -0.84 -19.49 -28.58
CA THR A 28 0.25 -18.84 -29.29
C THR A 28 -0.34 -17.75 -30.18
N GLY A 29 0.36 -16.62 -30.24
CA GLY A 29 0.03 -15.51 -31.09
C GLY A 29 0.87 -14.30 -30.73
N ASP A 30 0.88 -13.30 -31.61
CA ASP A 30 1.70 -12.09 -31.40
C ASP A 30 1.21 -11.23 -30.23
N VAL A 31 -0.09 -11.26 -29.92
CA VAL A 31 -0.73 -10.44 -28.89
C VAL A 31 -1.45 -11.31 -27.87
N THR A 32 -1.03 -11.25 -26.60
CA THR A 32 -1.72 -11.85 -25.47
C THR A 32 -2.83 -10.93 -24.96
N ILE A 33 -4.01 -11.49 -24.71
CA ILE A 33 -5.20 -10.76 -24.27
C ILE A 33 -5.75 -11.43 -23.01
N TYR A 34 -6.13 -10.62 -22.01
CA TYR A 34 -6.87 -11.06 -20.83
C TYR A 34 -8.24 -10.37 -20.82
N VAL A 35 -9.31 -11.14 -20.65
CA VAL A 35 -10.69 -10.63 -20.70
C VAL A 35 -11.48 -11.00 -19.45
N THR A 36 -12.09 -9.99 -18.84
CA THR A 36 -13.09 -10.15 -17.78
C THR A 36 -14.35 -9.41 -18.19
N THR A 37 -15.51 -10.06 -18.06
CA THR A 37 -16.82 -9.44 -18.30
C THR A 37 -17.57 -9.24 -16.99
N ASN A 38 -18.44 -8.22 -16.91
CA ASN A 38 -19.24 -7.95 -15.70
C ASN A 38 -20.22 -9.10 -15.36
N THR A 39 -20.60 -9.93 -16.33
CA THR A 39 -21.39 -11.15 -16.14
C THR A 39 -20.54 -12.36 -15.78
N ARG A 40 -19.21 -12.22 -15.73
CA ARG A 40 -18.22 -13.30 -15.55
C ARG A 40 -18.33 -14.42 -16.58
N SER A 41 -18.92 -14.14 -17.76
CA SER A 41 -18.86 -15.08 -18.90
C SER A 41 -17.43 -15.29 -19.40
N GLN A 42 -16.53 -14.33 -19.12
CA GLN A 42 -15.09 -14.46 -19.16
C GLN A 42 -14.57 -13.98 -17.82
N ASP A 43 -13.65 -14.73 -17.20
CA ASP A 43 -13.08 -14.40 -15.89
C ASP A 43 -11.57 -14.51 -15.97
N PHE A 44 -10.90 -13.37 -16.12
CA PHE A 44 -9.46 -13.27 -16.40
C PHE A 44 -9.00 -14.21 -17.53
N LYS A 45 -9.86 -14.43 -18.53
CA LYS A 45 -9.64 -15.46 -19.54
C LYS A 45 -8.51 -15.05 -20.47
N LYS A 46 -7.49 -15.90 -20.60
CA LYS A 46 -6.38 -15.74 -21.54
C LYS A 46 -6.83 -16.07 -22.97
N GLN A 47 -6.45 -15.21 -23.91
CA GLN A 47 -6.67 -15.36 -25.35
C GLN A 47 -5.42 -14.89 -26.10
N ALA A 48 -5.30 -15.26 -27.37
CA ALA A 48 -4.21 -14.82 -28.24
C ALA A 48 -4.74 -14.47 -29.64
N THR A 49 -4.09 -13.52 -30.30
CA THR A 49 -4.33 -13.18 -31.71
C THR A 49 -3.02 -12.77 -32.39
N ASP A 50 -2.96 -12.97 -33.70
CA ASP A 50 -1.83 -12.53 -34.53
C ASP A 50 -2.04 -11.13 -35.09
N PHE A 51 -0.94 -10.47 -35.47
CA PHE A 51 -1.02 -9.24 -36.23
C PHE A 51 -1.60 -9.49 -37.63
N SER A 52 -2.42 -8.56 -38.10
CA SER A 52 -2.90 -8.55 -39.48
C SER A 52 -2.02 -7.65 -40.34
N ALA A 53 -1.49 -8.18 -41.45
CA ALA A 53 -0.78 -7.39 -42.46
C ALA A 53 -1.73 -6.58 -43.37
N LYS A 54 -3.05 -6.74 -43.25
CA LYS A 54 -4.03 -6.00 -44.06
C LYS A 54 -4.19 -4.58 -43.53
N SER A 55 -4.36 -3.61 -44.44
CA SER A 55 -4.69 -2.24 -44.09
C SER A 55 -5.98 -2.20 -43.25
N ASN A 56 -5.90 -1.65 -42.04
CA ASN A 56 -7.06 -1.50 -41.17
C ASN A 56 -7.87 -0.27 -41.61
N MET A 57 -9.04 -0.51 -42.22
CA MET A 57 -10.01 0.54 -42.61
C MET A 57 -11.16 0.68 -41.59
N SER A 58 -11.02 0.10 -40.39
CA SER A 58 -12.06 0.16 -39.36
C SER A 58 -12.25 1.60 -38.88
N PRO A 59 -13.50 2.10 -38.79
CA PRO A 59 -13.79 3.40 -38.20
C PRO A 59 -13.50 3.45 -36.68
N SER A 60 -13.31 2.31 -36.03
CA SER A 60 -13.05 2.19 -34.58
C SER A 60 -11.58 1.87 -34.28
N THR A 61 -10.66 2.49 -35.01
CA THR A 61 -9.21 2.23 -34.85
C THR A 61 -8.62 3.08 -33.73
N ILE A 62 -7.97 2.42 -32.76
CA ILE A 62 -7.15 3.08 -31.73
C ILE A 62 -5.68 3.00 -32.18
N ARG A 63 -4.97 4.12 -32.13
CA ARG A 63 -3.55 4.23 -32.53
C ARG A 63 -2.68 4.61 -31.34
N LEU A 64 -1.63 3.83 -31.10
CA LEU A 64 -0.60 4.17 -30.12
C LEU A 64 0.43 5.08 -30.81
N GLU A 65 0.83 6.15 -30.12
CA GLU A 65 1.85 7.10 -30.60
C GLU A 65 3.06 7.07 -29.65
N PRO A 66 4.06 6.19 -29.88
CA PRO A 66 5.19 6.01 -28.93
C PRO A 66 6.08 7.24 -28.73
N GLY A 67 5.97 8.25 -29.61
CA GLY A 67 6.66 9.54 -29.48
C GLY A 67 6.08 10.45 -28.40
N THR A 68 4.81 10.22 -28.00
CA THR A 68 4.15 10.97 -26.94
C THR A 68 4.24 10.18 -25.63
N ARG A 69 4.94 10.73 -24.63
CA ARG A 69 5.14 10.08 -23.33
C ARG A 69 4.47 10.85 -22.19
N TYR A 70 4.10 10.12 -21.16
CA TYR A 70 3.55 10.63 -19.90
C TYR A 70 4.39 10.10 -18.74
N GLN A 71 3.77 9.77 -17.59
CA GLN A 71 4.46 9.20 -16.44
C GLN A 71 4.97 7.77 -16.69
N THR A 72 6.04 7.40 -15.98
CA THR A 72 6.44 6.00 -15.80
C THR A 72 5.56 5.35 -14.73
N MET A 73 5.18 4.09 -14.94
CA MET A 73 4.37 3.33 -13.97
C MET A 73 5.26 2.57 -13.00
N ASP A 74 5.08 2.81 -11.71
CA ASP A 74 5.83 2.09 -10.67
C ASP A 74 5.29 0.68 -10.41
N GLY A 75 3.97 0.50 -10.43
CA GLY A 75 3.33 -0.79 -10.24
C GLY A 75 1.86 -0.67 -9.83
N PHE A 76 1.21 -1.81 -9.67
CA PHE A 76 -0.18 -1.94 -9.24
C PHE A 76 -0.31 -3.12 -8.26
N GLY A 77 -1.25 -3.04 -7.32
CA GLY A 77 -1.58 -4.17 -6.45
C GLY A 77 -2.54 -3.79 -5.33
N ALA A 78 -2.35 -4.41 -4.17
CA ALA A 78 -3.29 -4.34 -3.04
C ALA A 78 -2.57 -4.16 -1.69
N ALA A 79 -3.36 -3.88 -0.65
CA ALA A 79 -2.83 -3.86 0.70
C ALA A 79 -2.64 -5.29 1.26
N VAL A 80 -1.53 -5.52 1.95
CA VAL A 80 -1.25 -6.76 2.70
C VAL A 80 -1.38 -6.43 4.18
N THR A 81 -2.61 -6.47 4.67
CA THR A 81 -2.98 -6.12 6.05
C THR A 81 -2.82 -7.32 7.00
N GLY A 82 -2.83 -7.08 8.32
CA GLY A 82 -2.84 -8.16 9.32
C GLY A 82 -3.95 -9.19 9.08
N SER A 83 -5.15 -8.71 8.73
CA SER A 83 -6.31 -9.55 8.36
C SER A 83 -6.07 -10.34 7.07
N THR A 84 -5.45 -9.74 6.05
CA THR A 84 -5.08 -10.44 4.81
C THR A 84 -4.12 -11.58 5.13
N CYS A 85 -3.06 -11.28 5.90
CA CYS A 85 -2.07 -12.26 6.32
C CYS A 85 -2.69 -13.37 7.17
N TYR A 86 -3.56 -13.02 8.12
CA TYR A 86 -4.29 -14.00 8.94
C TYR A 86 -5.09 -14.97 8.07
N ASN A 87 -5.88 -14.46 7.11
CA ASN A 87 -6.67 -15.29 6.21
C ASN A 87 -5.79 -16.21 5.34
N LEU A 88 -4.69 -15.68 4.79
CA LEU A 88 -3.71 -16.47 4.04
C LEU A 88 -3.07 -17.57 4.91
N MET A 89 -2.82 -17.29 6.19
CA MET A 89 -2.27 -18.26 7.15
C MET A 89 -3.28 -19.36 7.51
N GLN A 90 -4.59 -19.14 7.35
CA GLN A 90 -5.61 -20.19 7.53
C GLN A 90 -5.64 -21.20 6.37
N MET A 91 -5.07 -20.86 5.21
CA MET A 91 -4.97 -21.78 4.08
C MET A 91 -3.89 -22.83 4.33
N THR A 92 -4.00 -23.99 3.67
CA THR A 92 -2.86 -24.91 3.58
C THR A 92 -1.69 -24.20 2.88
N PRO A 93 -0.41 -24.52 3.22
CA PRO A 93 0.73 -23.88 2.57
C PRO A 93 0.68 -23.98 1.04
N ALA A 94 0.26 -25.12 0.50
CA ALA A 94 0.14 -25.31 -0.95
C ALA A 94 -0.91 -24.38 -1.59
N ASN A 95 -2.08 -24.21 -0.97
CA ASN A 95 -3.13 -23.35 -1.50
C ASN A 95 -2.75 -21.87 -1.36
N ARG A 96 -2.09 -21.48 -0.25
CA ARG A 96 -1.55 -20.13 -0.10
C ARG A 96 -0.52 -19.81 -1.19
N THR A 97 0.48 -20.67 -1.37
CA THR A 97 1.51 -20.46 -2.41
C THR A 97 0.89 -20.39 -3.80
N LYS A 98 -0.11 -21.24 -4.10
CA LYS A 98 -0.84 -21.18 -5.37
C LYS A 98 -1.52 -19.82 -5.57
N PHE A 99 -2.29 -19.36 -4.59
CA PHE A 99 -2.95 -18.05 -4.65
C PHE A 99 -1.96 -16.90 -4.81
N LEU A 100 -0.86 -16.91 -4.04
CA LEU A 100 0.17 -15.89 -4.12
C LEU A 100 0.90 -15.90 -5.48
N LYS A 101 1.11 -17.08 -6.09
CA LYS A 101 1.65 -17.18 -7.45
C LYS A 101 0.71 -16.61 -8.50
N GLU A 102 -0.57 -17.00 -8.47
CA GLU A 102 -1.60 -16.45 -9.36
C GLU A 102 -1.70 -14.92 -9.25
N THR A 103 -1.44 -14.37 -8.06
CA THR A 103 -1.52 -12.92 -7.80
C THR A 103 -0.24 -12.17 -8.17
N PHE A 104 0.93 -12.63 -7.72
CA PHE A 104 2.19 -11.86 -7.74
C PHE A 104 3.19 -12.34 -8.80
N SER A 105 3.10 -13.57 -9.29
CA SER A 105 4.05 -14.06 -10.30
C SER A 105 3.88 -13.28 -11.60
N THR A 106 4.99 -12.80 -12.16
CA THR A 106 5.02 -12.10 -13.46
C THR A 106 4.98 -13.07 -14.65
N THR A 107 5.10 -14.37 -14.39
CA THR A 107 5.13 -15.42 -15.43
C THR A 107 3.99 -16.42 -15.31
N GLU A 108 3.54 -16.70 -14.08
CA GLU A 108 2.48 -17.66 -13.77
C GLU A 108 1.15 -16.98 -13.39
N GLY A 109 1.13 -15.64 -13.25
CA GLY A 109 0.00 -14.93 -12.66
C GLY A 109 -0.21 -13.50 -13.19
N MET A 110 -0.90 -12.69 -12.38
CA MET A 110 -1.29 -11.32 -12.72
C MET A 110 -0.13 -10.31 -12.59
N GLY A 111 0.99 -10.70 -11.97
CA GLY A 111 2.16 -9.83 -11.82
C GLY A 111 1.90 -8.58 -11.00
N GLN A 112 1.09 -8.65 -9.93
CA GLN A 112 0.98 -7.53 -8.99
C GLN A 112 2.39 -7.14 -8.50
N SER A 113 2.66 -5.84 -8.52
CA SER A 113 4.00 -5.25 -8.46
C SER A 113 4.13 -4.14 -7.42
N TYR A 114 3.07 -3.85 -6.68
CA TYR A 114 3.07 -2.89 -5.58
C TYR A 114 2.16 -3.34 -4.43
N ILE A 115 2.68 -3.34 -3.21
CA ILE A 115 1.96 -3.64 -1.97
C ILE A 115 1.95 -2.42 -1.04
N ARG A 116 0.84 -2.21 -0.32
CA ARG A 116 0.76 -1.29 0.82
C ARG A 116 0.63 -2.07 2.13
N ILE A 117 1.39 -1.68 3.15
CA ILE A 117 1.31 -2.23 4.52
C ILE A 117 1.21 -1.13 5.56
N ALA A 118 0.81 -1.51 6.77
CA ALA A 118 0.76 -0.62 7.92
C ALA A 118 2.10 -0.55 8.65
N ILE A 119 2.42 0.64 9.16
CA ILE A 119 3.48 0.86 10.15
C ILE A 119 2.80 0.82 11.53
N GLY A 120 2.89 -0.32 12.23
CA GLY A 120 2.02 -0.63 13.36
C GLY A 120 0.64 -1.09 12.88
N CYS A 121 -0.42 -0.82 13.66
CA CYS A 121 -1.75 -1.29 13.30
C CYS A 121 -2.43 -0.49 12.17
N SER A 122 -3.43 -1.13 11.56
CA SER A 122 -4.50 -0.56 10.75
C SER A 122 -5.85 -0.98 11.33
N ASP A 123 -6.95 -0.54 10.73
CA ASP A 123 -8.29 -1.06 11.04
C ASP A 123 -8.53 -2.51 10.61
N PHE A 124 -7.65 -3.02 9.75
CA PHE A 124 -7.58 -4.43 9.36
C PHE A 124 -6.43 -5.17 10.04
N SER A 125 -5.92 -4.67 11.16
CA SER A 125 -5.02 -5.43 12.05
C SER A 125 -5.80 -6.33 13.02
N LEU A 126 -5.09 -7.18 13.74
CA LEU A 126 -5.65 -8.11 14.73
C LEU A 126 -5.86 -7.47 16.11
N SER A 127 -5.24 -6.30 16.34
CA SER A 127 -5.46 -5.43 17.49
C SER A 127 -4.99 -4.00 17.18
N GLU A 128 -5.36 -3.02 18.01
CA GLU A 128 -4.69 -1.71 18.02
C GLU A 128 -3.34 -1.79 18.74
N TYR A 129 -2.27 -1.40 18.06
CA TYR A 129 -0.91 -1.36 18.60
C TYR A 129 -0.02 -0.42 17.77
N THR A 130 1.10 -0.01 18.35
CA THR A 130 2.24 0.52 17.59
C THR A 130 3.50 -0.29 17.89
N CYS A 131 4.54 -0.12 17.08
CA CYS A 131 5.85 -0.73 17.34
C CYS A 131 6.59 -0.05 18.53
N CYS A 132 5.95 0.84 19.29
CA CYS A 132 6.58 1.55 20.41
C CYS A 132 5.56 2.03 21.46
N ASP A 133 4.65 1.16 21.90
CA ASP A 133 3.59 1.55 22.85
C ASP A 133 4.09 1.89 24.26
N THR A 134 5.25 1.36 24.65
CA THR A 134 5.93 1.78 25.88
C THR A 134 6.60 3.14 25.65
N PRO A 135 6.34 4.17 26.49
CA PRO A 135 6.95 5.49 26.34
C PRO A 135 8.48 5.44 26.28
N GLY A 136 9.07 6.20 25.35
CA GLY A 136 10.51 6.22 25.08
C GLY A 136 10.84 5.48 23.78
N ILE A 137 11.45 6.18 22.82
CA ILE A 137 11.74 5.67 21.48
C ILE A 137 12.75 4.52 21.46
N GLU A 138 13.51 4.35 22.54
CA GLU A 138 14.39 3.22 22.80
C GLU A 138 13.63 1.89 22.95
N ASN A 139 12.33 1.94 23.26
CA ASN A 139 11.47 0.76 23.41
C ASN A 139 10.87 0.29 22.08
N PHE A 140 11.30 0.85 20.95
CA PHE A 140 10.86 0.40 19.64
C PHE A 140 11.14 -1.10 19.43
N GLY A 141 10.14 -1.81 18.92
CA GLY A 141 10.27 -3.19 18.47
C GLY A 141 9.10 -3.62 17.59
N LEU A 142 9.39 -4.42 16.57
CA LEU A 142 8.34 -5.11 15.80
C LEU A 142 7.56 -6.05 16.73
N THR A 143 6.25 -6.12 16.54
CA THR A 143 5.34 -6.85 17.41
C THR A 143 4.99 -8.23 16.85
N SER A 144 4.11 -8.97 17.52
CA SER A 144 3.64 -10.27 17.04
C SER A 144 2.96 -10.20 15.67
N GLU A 145 2.24 -9.12 15.36
CA GLU A 145 1.56 -9.03 14.06
C GLU A 145 2.56 -8.94 12.90
N GLU A 146 3.63 -8.15 13.04
CA GLU A 146 4.69 -8.14 12.04
C GLU A 146 5.40 -9.49 11.96
N ASN A 147 5.83 -10.05 13.09
CA ASN A 147 6.68 -11.23 13.13
C ASN A 147 5.97 -12.53 12.74
N ASP A 148 4.71 -12.69 13.14
CA ASP A 148 3.96 -13.93 12.96
C ASP A 148 3.13 -13.95 11.67
N TYR A 149 2.75 -12.78 11.15
CA TYR A 149 1.83 -12.67 10.00
C TYR A 149 2.44 -11.88 8.83
N VAL A 150 2.74 -10.60 9.01
CA VAL A 150 3.08 -9.72 7.88
C VAL A 150 4.41 -10.11 7.23
N ILE A 151 5.49 -10.22 8.01
CA ILE A 151 6.83 -10.55 7.50
C ILE A 151 6.86 -11.93 6.83
N PRO A 152 6.30 -13.01 7.41
CA PRO A 152 6.26 -14.31 6.74
C PRO A 152 5.54 -14.29 5.39
N ILE A 153 4.39 -13.60 5.29
CA ILE A 153 3.64 -13.49 4.03
C ILE A 153 4.42 -12.67 3.00
N LEU A 154 5.00 -11.53 3.40
CA LEU A 154 5.82 -10.72 2.50
C LEU A 154 7.05 -11.48 1.99
N LYS A 155 7.68 -12.32 2.82
CA LYS A 155 8.79 -13.18 2.37
C LYS A 155 8.34 -14.21 1.34
N GLU A 156 7.15 -14.81 1.50
CA GLU A 156 6.60 -15.74 0.51
C GLU A 156 6.29 -15.01 -0.82
N ILE A 157 5.75 -13.79 -0.74
CA ILE A 157 5.52 -12.94 -1.93
C ILE A 157 6.85 -12.57 -2.61
N LEU A 158 7.85 -12.13 -1.86
CA LEU A 158 9.16 -11.75 -2.41
C LEU A 158 9.92 -12.92 -3.04
N ALA A 159 9.68 -14.15 -2.57
CA ALA A 159 10.20 -15.34 -3.23
C ALA A 159 9.56 -15.60 -4.60
N ILE A 160 8.34 -15.12 -4.82
CA ILE A 160 7.59 -15.23 -6.08
C ILE A 160 7.89 -14.03 -7.01
N ASN A 161 7.92 -12.82 -6.45
CA ASN A 161 8.22 -11.58 -7.16
C ASN A 161 9.21 -10.73 -6.34
N PRO A 162 10.52 -10.90 -6.56
CA PRO A 162 11.56 -10.17 -5.83
C PRO A 162 11.55 -8.65 -6.04
N ASP A 163 10.94 -8.17 -7.13
CA ASP A 163 10.94 -6.76 -7.54
C ASP A 163 9.68 -6.00 -7.08
N VAL A 164 8.77 -6.65 -6.34
CA VAL A 164 7.55 -6.00 -5.82
C VAL A 164 7.92 -4.81 -4.92
N LYS A 165 7.31 -3.65 -5.19
CA LYS A 165 7.50 -2.44 -4.37
C LYS A 165 6.60 -2.49 -3.16
N ILE A 166 7.09 -2.02 -2.02
CA ILE A 166 6.34 -2.01 -0.75
C ILE A 166 6.29 -0.58 -0.21
N MET A 167 5.06 -0.10 0.06
CA MET A 167 4.80 1.17 0.73
C MET A 167 4.30 0.94 2.16
N GLY A 168 4.82 1.71 3.12
CA GLY A 168 4.33 1.73 4.50
C GLY A 168 3.59 3.03 4.84
N SER A 169 2.51 2.96 5.62
CA SER A 169 1.87 4.14 6.22
C SER A 169 1.44 3.84 7.66
N PRO A 170 1.65 4.72 8.64
CA PRO A 170 1.06 4.57 9.96
C PRO A 170 -0.41 5.04 9.95
N TRP A 171 -1.29 4.33 10.66
CA TRP A 171 -2.62 4.85 10.98
C TRP A 171 -2.58 5.76 12.21
N THR A 172 -1.63 5.54 13.11
CA THR A 172 -1.46 6.36 14.31
C THR A 172 0.00 6.36 14.75
N SER A 173 0.45 7.47 15.35
CA SER A 173 1.67 7.46 16.17
C SER A 173 1.45 6.65 17.46
N PRO A 174 2.52 6.27 18.18
CA PRO A 174 2.41 5.85 19.57
C PRO A 174 1.58 6.85 20.38
N ARG A 175 0.68 6.36 21.24
CA ARG A 175 -0.31 7.21 21.92
C ARG A 175 0.33 8.25 22.85
N TRP A 176 1.49 7.93 23.42
CA TRP A 176 2.25 8.86 24.27
C TRP A 176 2.86 10.03 23.49
N MET A 177 2.90 9.95 22.15
CA MET A 177 3.34 11.05 21.28
C MET A 177 2.22 12.05 20.93
N LYS A 178 0.97 11.79 21.34
CA LYS A 178 -0.18 12.58 20.93
C LYS A 178 -0.55 13.69 21.91
N VAL A 179 -1.09 14.76 21.34
CA VAL A 179 -1.78 15.84 22.07
C VAL A 179 -3.20 16.04 21.55
N ASN A 180 -4.06 16.65 22.36
CA ASN A 180 -5.46 16.88 22.00
C ASN A 180 -5.60 17.87 20.83
N ASN A 181 -4.75 18.90 20.80
CA ASN A 181 -4.57 19.85 19.71
C ASN A 181 -3.24 20.60 19.89
N LEU A 182 -2.80 21.30 18.85
CA LEU A 182 -1.53 22.05 18.84
C LEU A 182 -1.54 23.35 19.68
N THR A 183 -2.68 23.76 20.24
CA THR A 183 -2.79 24.96 21.08
C THR A 183 -2.62 24.64 22.56
N GLU A 184 -3.33 23.63 23.06
CA GLU A 184 -3.32 23.25 24.48
C GLU A 184 -2.23 22.25 24.83
N LEU A 185 -1.77 21.45 23.85
CA LEU A 185 -0.72 20.44 24.00
C LEU A 185 -0.94 19.48 25.18
N LYS A 186 -2.20 19.18 25.53
CA LYS A 186 -2.50 18.22 26.61
C LYS A 186 -2.31 16.80 26.08
N PRO A 187 -1.66 15.89 26.85
CA PRO A 187 -1.48 14.50 26.44
C PRO A 187 -2.79 13.84 26.03
N PHE A 188 -2.78 13.09 24.93
CA PHE A 188 -3.97 12.49 24.34
C PHE A 188 -3.78 10.99 24.11
N ASN A 189 -4.00 10.20 25.16
CA ASN A 189 -3.77 8.77 25.15
C ASN A 189 -4.92 8.00 24.44
N SER A 190 -5.01 8.12 23.12
CA SER A 190 -6.07 7.52 22.29
C SER A 190 -5.50 6.95 20.99
N TRP A 191 -6.05 5.81 20.55
CA TRP A 191 -5.72 5.20 19.25
C TRP A 191 -6.19 6.05 18.07
N THR A 192 -7.32 6.75 18.25
CA THR A 192 -7.92 7.62 17.23
C THR A 192 -7.71 9.08 17.57
N SER A 193 -7.78 9.94 16.55
CA SER A 193 -7.71 11.40 16.66
C SER A 193 -6.42 11.89 17.35
N GLY A 194 -6.48 13.11 17.90
CA GLY A 194 -5.32 13.84 18.40
C GLY A 194 -4.45 14.37 17.26
N GLN A 195 -3.41 15.11 17.64
CA GLN A 195 -2.36 15.61 16.76
C GLN A 195 -1.00 15.18 17.30
N LEU A 196 0.02 15.21 16.45
CA LEU A 196 1.36 14.80 16.84
C LEU A 196 1.96 15.93 17.68
N ASN A 197 2.43 15.61 18.88
CA ASN A 197 3.07 16.61 19.72
C ASN A 197 4.38 17.07 19.05
N PRO A 198 4.59 18.38 18.83
CA PRO A 198 5.85 18.90 18.28
C PRO A 198 7.09 18.47 19.08
N ALA A 199 6.93 18.24 20.40
CA ALA A 199 8.01 17.75 21.25
C ALA A 199 8.54 16.36 20.83
N TYR A 200 7.78 15.58 20.08
CA TYR A 200 8.14 14.22 19.65
C TYR A 200 8.37 14.09 18.14
N TYR A 201 8.45 15.17 17.36
CA TYR A 201 8.68 15.07 15.91
C TYR A 201 10.00 14.34 15.59
N SER A 202 11.08 14.64 16.31
CA SER A 202 12.37 13.95 16.13
C SER A 202 12.30 12.47 16.53
N ASP A 203 11.57 12.13 17.59
CA ASP A 203 11.41 10.73 18.01
C ASP A 203 10.52 9.96 17.04
N TYR A 204 9.48 10.58 16.51
CA TYR A 204 8.62 9.98 15.50
C TYR A 204 9.35 9.79 14.16
N ALA A 205 10.22 10.73 13.75
CA ALA A 205 11.11 10.51 12.61
C ALA A 205 12.07 9.32 12.86
N THR A 206 12.57 9.16 14.09
CA THR A 206 13.36 7.99 14.50
C THR A 206 12.54 6.70 14.38
N TYR A 207 11.25 6.73 14.76
CA TYR A 207 10.34 5.59 14.68
C TYR A 207 10.22 5.08 13.23
N PHE A 208 10.05 5.97 12.24
CA PHE A 208 10.05 5.59 10.84
C PHE A 208 11.36 4.91 10.40
N VAL A 209 12.51 5.50 10.75
CA VAL A 209 13.82 4.92 10.39
C VAL A 209 14.01 3.54 11.01
N LYS A 210 13.69 3.39 12.30
CA LYS A 210 13.80 2.10 12.98
C LYS A 210 12.89 1.05 12.34
N TRP A 211 11.67 1.43 11.94
CA TRP A 211 10.75 0.51 11.27
C TRP A 211 11.26 0.10 9.89
N ILE A 212 11.72 1.05 9.06
CA ILE A 212 12.29 0.75 7.74
C ILE A 212 13.49 -0.20 7.89
N GLN A 213 14.43 0.13 8.77
CA GLN A 213 15.63 -0.68 9.01
C GLN A 213 15.29 -2.07 9.57
N ALA A 214 14.26 -2.18 10.41
CA ALA A 214 13.83 -3.48 10.94
C ALA A 214 13.27 -4.39 9.83
N PHE A 215 12.50 -3.84 8.88
CA PHE A 215 12.05 -4.60 7.69
C PHE A 215 13.21 -4.93 6.75
N GLU A 216 14.15 -4.01 6.53
CA GLU A 216 15.34 -4.26 5.70
C GLU A 216 16.22 -5.37 6.29
N GLN A 217 16.36 -5.45 7.62
CA GLN A 217 17.04 -6.55 8.30
C GLN A 217 16.36 -7.91 8.08
N GLN A 218 15.07 -7.92 7.74
CA GLN A 218 14.32 -9.12 7.35
C GLN A 218 14.41 -9.41 5.84
N GLY A 219 15.22 -8.65 5.10
CA GLY A 219 15.34 -8.74 3.64
C GLY A 219 14.19 -8.10 2.88
N ILE A 220 13.40 -7.24 3.54
CA ILE A 220 12.22 -6.58 2.96
C ILE A 220 12.54 -5.11 2.74
N LYS A 221 12.76 -4.71 1.50
CA LYS A 221 13.05 -3.31 1.16
C LYS A 221 11.77 -2.48 1.14
N ILE A 222 11.76 -1.39 1.90
CA ILE A 222 10.66 -0.41 1.86
C ILE A 222 10.93 0.62 0.77
N TYR A 223 10.13 0.59 -0.29
CA TYR A 223 10.28 1.49 -1.44
C TYR A 223 9.82 2.91 -1.10
N SER A 224 8.71 3.06 -0.38
CA SER A 224 8.16 4.36 -0.03
C SER A 224 7.38 4.36 1.28
N VAL A 225 7.15 5.53 1.85
CA VAL A 225 6.22 5.73 2.96
C VAL A 225 5.34 6.96 2.76
N THR A 226 4.23 7.04 3.50
CA THR A 226 3.51 8.29 3.75
C THR A 226 3.61 8.64 5.24
N PRO A 227 3.64 9.94 5.62
CA PRO A 227 3.76 10.34 7.03
C PRO A 227 2.59 9.91 7.91
N GLN A 228 1.41 9.72 7.31
CA GLN A 228 0.18 9.39 8.00
C GLN A 228 -0.86 8.92 6.97
N ASN A 229 -1.56 7.82 7.28
CA ASN A 229 -2.74 7.40 6.53
C ASN A 229 -3.88 8.37 6.82
N GLU A 230 -4.52 8.91 5.78
CA GLU A 230 -5.73 9.73 5.90
C GLU A 230 -5.62 10.82 6.98
N PRO A 231 -4.65 11.74 6.91
CA PRO A 231 -4.34 12.69 7.98
C PRO A 231 -5.48 13.67 8.32
N LEU A 232 -6.55 13.74 7.52
CA LEU A 232 -7.73 14.57 7.85
C LEU A 232 -8.82 13.77 8.60
N ASN A 233 -8.73 12.44 8.59
CA ASN A 233 -9.68 11.55 9.25
C ASN A 233 -9.38 11.45 10.76
N ARG A 234 -10.32 11.89 11.59
CA ARG A 234 -10.24 11.77 13.07
C ARG A 234 -10.90 10.49 13.61
N GLY A 235 -11.57 9.72 12.77
CA GLY A 235 -12.32 8.52 13.11
C GLY A 235 -11.49 7.25 13.01
N ASN A 236 -12.07 6.20 12.43
CA ASN A 236 -11.47 4.86 12.29
C ASN A 236 -11.19 4.15 13.63
N SER A 237 -10.56 2.97 13.64
CA SER A 237 -10.10 2.29 14.88
C SER A 237 -8.72 2.81 15.34
N ALA A 238 -7.91 3.29 14.40
CA ALA A 238 -6.66 4.01 14.64
C ALA A 238 -6.56 5.19 13.67
N SER A 239 -6.22 6.37 14.17
CA SER A 239 -6.06 7.59 13.37
C SER A 239 -5.22 8.64 14.09
N LEU A 240 -4.63 9.55 13.34
CA LEU A 240 -3.94 10.74 13.83
C LEU A 240 -4.24 11.89 12.87
N PHE A 241 -4.80 12.99 13.38
CA PHE A 241 -5.00 14.16 12.56
C PHE A 241 -3.68 14.88 12.34
N MET A 242 -3.39 15.27 11.10
CA MET A 242 -2.19 16.03 10.74
C MET A 242 -2.52 17.01 9.62
N GLY A 243 -2.71 18.28 9.93
CA GLY A 243 -2.93 19.31 8.91
C GLY A 243 -1.70 19.51 8.01
N TRP A 244 -1.85 20.16 6.85
CA TRP A 244 -0.73 20.36 5.91
C TRP A 244 0.43 21.15 6.52
N GLU A 245 0.17 22.11 7.42
CA GLU A 245 1.22 22.83 8.15
C GLU A 245 2.02 21.90 9.06
N GLU A 246 1.30 20.98 9.73
CA GLU A 246 1.89 20.00 10.63
C GLU A 246 2.75 18.98 9.87
N GLN A 247 2.24 18.49 8.72
CA GLN A 247 2.99 17.57 7.87
C GLN A 247 4.19 18.26 7.21
N LEU A 248 4.07 19.53 6.79
CA LEU A 248 5.20 20.31 6.30
C LEU A 248 6.32 20.35 7.35
N GLU A 249 5.99 20.77 8.58
CA GLU A 249 6.97 20.90 9.66
C GLU A 249 7.64 19.55 9.96
N PHE A 250 6.83 18.51 10.18
CA PHE A 250 7.33 17.18 10.48
C PHE A 250 8.22 16.63 9.36
N VAL A 251 7.76 16.70 8.09
CA VAL A 251 8.50 16.12 6.97
C VAL A 251 9.77 16.90 6.69
N LYS A 252 9.68 18.23 6.56
CA LYS A 252 10.80 19.09 6.18
C LYS A 252 11.91 19.12 7.22
N ASN A 253 11.56 19.28 8.49
CA ASN A 253 12.52 19.59 9.54
C ASN A 253 12.91 18.36 10.39
N HIS A 254 12.19 17.24 10.28
CA HIS A 254 12.48 16.05 11.08
C HIS A 254 12.61 14.77 10.26
N LEU A 255 11.61 14.41 9.44
CA LEU A 255 11.61 13.12 8.74
C LEU A 255 12.66 13.06 7.63
N VAL A 256 12.70 14.05 6.74
CA VAL A 256 13.68 14.13 5.65
C VAL A 256 15.12 14.19 6.18
N PRO A 257 15.47 15.08 7.13
CA PRO A 257 16.82 15.09 7.72
C PRO A 257 17.19 13.72 8.30
N ARG A 258 16.26 13.07 9.01
CA ARG A 258 16.54 11.78 9.63
C ARG A 258 16.74 10.65 8.60
N PHE A 259 16.03 10.69 7.47
CA PHE A 259 16.23 9.75 6.36
C PHE A 259 17.62 9.94 5.74
N LYS A 260 18.04 11.20 5.54
CA LYS A 260 19.38 11.52 5.03
C LYS A 260 20.49 11.07 5.97
N GLU A 261 20.37 11.37 7.26
CA GLU A 261 21.31 10.93 8.30
C GLU A 261 21.45 9.41 8.35
N SER A 262 20.35 8.70 8.06
CA SER A 262 20.29 7.23 8.07
C SER A 262 20.57 6.60 6.71
N LEU A 263 20.93 7.41 5.70
CA LEU A 263 21.21 7.01 4.32
C LEU A 263 20.08 6.21 3.64
N LEU A 264 18.83 6.42 4.07
CA LEU A 264 17.67 5.72 3.50
C LEU A 264 17.35 6.26 2.11
N GLN A 265 17.06 5.35 1.19
CA GLN A 265 16.62 5.66 -0.18
C GLN A 265 15.09 5.57 -0.33
N THR A 266 14.37 5.36 0.78
CA THR A 266 12.92 5.25 0.81
C THR A 266 12.29 6.59 0.46
N LYS A 267 11.38 6.60 -0.51
CA LYS A 267 10.65 7.80 -0.94
C LYS A 267 9.58 8.19 0.07
N ILE A 268 9.28 9.48 0.15
CA ILE A 268 8.14 10.00 0.92
C ILE A 268 7.08 10.51 -0.05
N TYR A 269 5.84 10.06 0.12
CA TYR A 269 4.66 10.64 -0.52
C TYR A 269 3.83 11.38 0.52
N LEU A 270 3.41 12.59 0.19
CA LEU A 270 2.58 13.44 1.05
C LEU A 270 1.10 13.06 0.98
N PHE A 271 0.32 13.65 1.88
CA PHE A 271 -1.15 13.62 1.92
C PHE A 271 -1.76 12.25 2.23
N ASP A 272 -1.88 11.32 1.28
CA ASP A 272 -2.46 9.99 1.48
C ASP A 272 -3.95 9.99 1.91
N HIS A 273 -4.76 10.84 1.25
CA HIS A 273 -6.19 10.98 1.55
C HIS A 273 -7.04 11.42 0.34
N ASN A 274 -8.30 11.79 0.57
CA ASN A 274 -9.31 12.01 -0.47
C ASN A 274 -9.07 13.23 -1.35
N TYR A 275 -9.49 13.14 -2.62
CA TYR A 275 -9.40 14.25 -3.59
C TYR A 275 -10.05 15.55 -3.13
N ASN A 276 -11.11 15.48 -2.32
CA ASN A 276 -11.87 16.66 -1.87
C ASN A 276 -11.33 17.28 -0.57
N TYR A 277 -10.22 16.76 -0.03
CA TYR A 277 -9.66 17.21 1.25
C TYR A 277 -10.69 17.22 2.39
N ASP A 278 -11.63 16.26 2.37
CA ASP A 278 -12.80 16.15 3.24
C ASP A 278 -13.66 17.42 3.33
N ASN A 279 -13.58 18.28 2.31
CA ASN A 279 -14.20 19.61 2.24
C ASN A 279 -13.72 20.58 3.36
N MET A 280 -12.53 20.34 3.89
CA MET A 280 -11.87 21.23 4.85
C MET A 280 -11.13 22.34 4.09
N ALA A 281 -11.74 23.53 4.01
CA ALA A 281 -11.25 24.62 3.16
C ALA A 281 -9.81 25.03 3.48
N GLU A 282 -9.39 24.94 4.74
CA GLU A 282 -8.04 25.21 5.19
C GLU A 282 -7.02 24.16 4.74
N GLN A 283 -7.47 22.96 4.38
CA GLN A 283 -6.67 21.84 3.89
C GLN A 283 -6.71 21.68 2.37
N ASN A 284 -7.47 22.52 1.65
CA ASN A 284 -7.48 22.50 0.19
C ASN A 284 -6.07 22.69 -0.38
N ASP A 285 -5.76 21.90 -1.40
CA ASP A 285 -4.45 21.84 -2.05
C ASP A 285 -3.34 21.38 -1.10
N TYR A 286 -3.67 20.51 -0.13
CA TYR A 286 -2.78 20.00 0.91
C TYR A 286 -1.33 19.77 0.45
N PRO A 287 -1.04 18.89 -0.54
CA PRO A 287 0.33 18.65 -0.95
C PRO A 287 0.95 19.82 -1.71
N VAL A 288 0.16 20.58 -2.47
CA VAL A 288 0.64 21.75 -3.24
C VAL A 288 1.15 22.84 -2.30
N ARG A 289 0.45 23.09 -1.19
CA ARG A 289 0.93 24.05 -0.18
C ARG A 289 2.27 23.66 0.43
N ILE A 290 2.50 22.37 0.61
CA ILE A 290 3.78 21.84 1.11
C ILE A 290 4.88 22.03 0.05
N TYR A 291 4.58 21.79 -1.23
CA TYR A 291 5.51 22.05 -2.34
C TYR A 291 5.87 23.54 -2.45
N ASP A 292 4.87 24.42 -2.40
CA ASP A 292 5.08 25.88 -2.48
C ASP A 292 5.90 26.44 -1.31
N ALA A 293 5.82 25.81 -0.14
CA ALA A 293 6.63 26.16 1.03
C ALA A 293 8.08 25.64 0.96
N GLY A 294 8.42 24.89 -0.08
CA GLY A 294 9.74 24.31 -0.33
C GLY A 294 9.99 23.04 0.48
N ILE A 295 10.17 21.92 -0.21
CA ILE A 295 10.46 20.60 0.37
C ILE A 295 11.62 19.96 -0.39
N ASP A 296 12.23 18.92 0.20
CA ASP A 296 13.35 18.21 -0.41
C ASP A 296 12.89 17.23 -1.49
N GLU A 297 12.99 17.66 -2.74
CA GLU A 297 12.47 16.92 -3.91
C GLU A 297 13.26 15.63 -4.22
N ASP A 298 14.45 15.44 -3.65
CA ASP A 298 15.23 14.20 -3.82
C ASP A 298 14.61 13.03 -3.04
N ILE A 299 13.90 13.32 -1.93
CA ILE A 299 13.28 12.31 -1.06
C ILE A 299 11.76 12.36 -1.12
N VAL A 300 11.17 13.56 -1.18
CA VAL A 300 9.72 13.74 -1.32
C VAL A 300 9.33 13.62 -2.78
N ALA A 301 8.82 12.44 -3.15
CA ALA A 301 8.60 12.06 -4.54
C ALA A 301 7.27 12.57 -5.13
N GLY A 302 6.29 12.90 -4.29
CA GLY A 302 4.96 13.31 -4.75
C GLY A 302 3.90 13.24 -3.66
N ALA A 303 2.65 13.00 -4.06
CA ALA A 303 1.50 12.86 -3.18
C ALA A 303 0.77 11.54 -3.45
N ALA A 304 0.21 10.96 -2.40
CA ALA A 304 -0.69 9.82 -2.47
C ALA A 304 -2.14 10.30 -2.29
N TYR A 305 -3.08 9.62 -2.97
CA TYR A 305 -4.49 9.98 -2.96
C TYR A 305 -5.38 8.75 -2.83
N HIS A 306 -6.49 8.92 -2.13
CA HIS A 306 -7.61 8.00 -2.02
C HIS A 306 -8.86 8.59 -2.73
N ASN A 307 -9.86 7.75 -2.97
CA ASN A 307 -11.07 8.10 -3.72
C ASN A 307 -12.38 7.68 -3.02
N TYR A 308 -12.41 7.73 -1.68
CA TYR A 308 -13.60 7.36 -0.90
C TYR A 308 -14.82 8.26 -1.17
#